data_AF-A0A8T6DIJ3-F1
#
_entry.id   AF-A0A8T6DIJ3-F1
#
_cell.length_a   1.000
_cell.length_b   1.000
_cell.length_c   1.000
_cell.angle_alpha   90.00
_cell.angle_beta   90.00
_cell.angle_gamma   90.00
#
_symmetry.space_group_name_H-M   'P 1'
#
loop_
_entity.id
_entity.type
_entity.pdbx_description
1 polymer ?
#
loop_
_entity_poly.entity_id
_entity_poly.type
_entity_poly.pdbx_seq_one_letter_code
_entity_poly.pdbx_strand_id
1 'polypeptide(L)'
;MCFGRTFSSGRWLQGQSRFGRTIGTPTQVSAARAKLSLYVNAHPRETCVQSACAIAGRAGSWRVGSGTAEGAEVTLVDSIRTCFQKYFDFSGRASRSEFWWFFLCATIAQWVVGIFLPGILFLLLVSPFLAVSARRLHDTGRSAWWLLSYLVSGIAIIVLAVAGFVLAFAGEDIFSEFDFEDAELATLAVILLFGLLAGLAASLLPLVLCALPGTVGPNRFGDDPLSPPPESGTVDLPPIDPVAHAPPIEREADKPRFCAQCGSSLDPGAKFCASCGAAV
;
A
#
# COMPACT_ATOMS: atom_id res chain seq x y z
N MET A 1 -14.31 37.64 -44.71
CA MET A 1 -15.58 38.06 -44.10
C MET A 1 -15.35 38.30 -42.61
N CYS A 2 -16.14 39.14 -41.94
CA CYS A 2 -16.11 39.38 -40.48
C CYS A 2 -16.68 38.16 -39.71
N PHE A 3 -16.57 37.97 -38.39
CA PHE A 3 -16.20 38.78 -37.20
C PHE A 3 -15.27 37.93 -36.28
N GLY A 4 -14.67 38.38 -35.16
CA GLY A 4 -14.59 39.73 -34.56
C GLY A 4 -15.21 39.87 -33.15
N ARG A 5 -14.38 39.86 -32.07
CA ARG A 5 -14.52 40.41 -30.66
C ARG A 5 -13.55 39.63 -29.72
N THR A 6 -12.61 40.22 -28.95
CA THR A 6 -12.66 41.07 -27.72
C THR A 6 -13.31 40.36 -26.51
N PHE A 7 -12.88 40.46 -25.23
CA PHE A 7 -11.89 41.31 -24.50
C PHE A 7 -11.51 40.57 -23.17
N SER A 8 -10.65 40.96 -22.21
CA SER A 8 -9.77 42.12 -21.85
C SER A 8 -8.72 41.62 -20.80
N SER A 9 -7.73 42.33 -20.19
CA SER A 9 -7.12 43.68 -20.32
C SER A 9 -5.73 43.75 -19.60
N GLY A 10 -5.69 43.96 -18.27
CA GLY A 10 -4.60 43.65 -17.31
C GLY A 10 -3.18 44.24 -17.50
N ARG A 11 -2.95 45.54 -17.26
CA ARG A 11 -1.61 46.18 -17.36
C ARG A 11 -1.20 46.88 -16.05
N TRP A 12 0.00 46.58 -15.54
CA TRP A 12 0.70 47.40 -14.52
C TRP A 12 2.18 47.58 -14.91
N LEU A 13 2.74 48.76 -14.62
CA LEU A 13 4.09 49.19 -15.01
C LEU A 13 4.77 49.96 -13.87
N GLN A 14 5.96 49.52 -13.45
CA GLN A 14 6.93 50.22 -12.60
C GLN A 14 8.25 49.40 -12.62
N GLY A 15 9.47 49.95 -12.69
CA GLY A 15 9.84 51.32 -13.06
C GLY A 15 11.28 51.70 -12.67
N GLN A 16 12.12 52.12 -13.65
CA GLN A 16 13.47 52.75 -13.48
C GLN A 16 14.56 51.82 -12.87
N SER A 17 15.88 52.07 -12.85
CA SER A 17 16.82 53.09 -13.40
C SER A 17 18.19 52.38 -13.67
N ARG A 18 18.98 52.60 -14.74
CA ARG A 18 19.85 53.73 -15.20
C ARG A 18 21.31 53.66 -14.67
N PHE A 19 22.28 54.06 -15.52
CA PHE A 19 23.77 54.06 -15.35
C PHE A 19 24.46 52.67 -15.42
N GLY A 20 25.73 52.54 -15.83
CA GLY A 20 26.74 53.53 -16.27
C GLY A 20 27.85 52.89 -17.16
N ARG A 21 28.80 53.67 -17.71
CA ARG A 21 29.78 53.22 -18.74
C ARG A 21 31.18 53.85 -18.60
N THR A 22 32.22 53.05 -18.36
CA THR A 22 33.68 53.28 -18.62
C THR A 22 34.42 51.94 -18.41
N ILE A 23 35.25 51.41 -19.33
CA ILE A 23 36.62 51.78 -19.74
C ILE A 23 37.70 51.46 -18.68
N GLY A 24 38.62 50.52 -18.99
CA GLY A 24 39.81 50.21 -18.19
C GLY A 24 40.53 48.90 -18.59
N THR A 25 41.71 49.01 -19.19
CA THR A 25 42.74 47.95 -19.37
C THR A 25 44.11 48.60 -19.03
N PRO A 26 45.27 47.90 -18.94
CA PRO A 26 45.55 46.48 -19.19
C PRO A 26 46.48 45.80 -18.14
N THR A 27 47.06 44.63 -18.50
CA THR A 27 48.40 44.11 -18.10
C THR A 27 48.78 43.92 -16.61
N GLN A 28 48.98 42.66 -16.17
CA GLN A 28 50.31 42.00 -15.98
C GLN A 28 50.23 40.62 -15.25
N VAL A 29 51.38 39.91 -15.19
CA VAL A 29 51.74 38.75 -14.33
C VAL A 29 51.12 37.37 -14.65
N SER A 30 51.85 36.64 -15.50
CA SER A 30 52.07 35.16 -15.53
C SER A 30 50.97 34.16 -15.17
N ALA A 31 50.66 33.27 -16.12
CA ALA A 31 50.01 31.99 -15.83
C ALA A 31 51.04 30.93 -15.38
N ALA A 32 50.89 30.40 -14.16
CA ALA A 32 51.57 29.18 -13.71
C ALA A 32 50.70 28.36 -12.72
N ARG A 33 50.46 27.09 -13.08
CA ARG A 33 49.85 25.99 -12.32
C ARG A 33 49.59 26.21 -10.80
N ALA A 34 48.32 26.38 -10.41
CA ALA A 34 47.70 25.70 -9.24
C ALA A 34 46.20 26.09 -9.08
N LYS A 35 45.28 25.43 -9.80
CA LYS A 35 43.85 25.43 -9.44
C LYS A 35 43.51 24.18 -8.63
N LEU A 36 43.83 24.23 -7.33
CA LEU A 36 43.38 23.25 -6.34
C LEU A 36 43.00 23.99 -5.06
N SER A 37 41.89 23.59 -4.42
CA SER A 37 41.22 24.31 -3.32
C SER A 37 40.53 25.63 -3.71
N LEU A 38 39.72 26.15 -2.77
CA LEU A 38 38.95 27.40 -2.83
C LEU A 38 37.88 27.52 -3.94
N TYR A 39 36.97 26.53 -4.01
CA TYR A 39 35.63 26.75 -4.61
C TYR A 39 34.48 26.09 -3.83
N VAL A 40 34.59 26.12 -2.49
CA VAL A 40 33.50 25.77 -1.56
C VAL A 40 33.42 26.83 -0.48
N ASN A 41 32.46 27.77 -0.63
CA ASN A 41 31.66 28.36 0.46
C ASN A 41 30.75 29.49 -0.07
N ALA A 42 29.54 29.09 -0.48
CA ALA A 42 28.39 29.97 -0.69
C ALA A 42 27.12 29.23 -0.25
N HIS A 43 26.92 29.19 1.06
CA HIS A 43 25.73 28.68 1.75
C HIS A 43 24.46 29.51 1.39
N PRO A 44 23.19 29.08 1.67
CA PRO A 44 22.85 28.24 2.85
C PRO A 44 21.63 27.28 2.80
N ARG A 45 21.52 26.55 3.92
CA ARG A 45 20.36 25.83 4.53
C ARG A 45 20.06 24.39 4.11
N GLU A 46 19.96 23.58 5.17
CA GLU A 46 19.29 22.28 5.31
C GLU A 46 19.93 21.04 4.64
N THR A 47 19.68 19.86 5.26
CA THR A 47 20.17 18.51 4.89
C THR A 47 21.65 18.14 5.13
N CYS A 48 22.27 18.57 6.24
CA CYS A 48 23.54 17.97 6.73
C CYS A 48 23.42 17.43 8.17
N VAL A 49 22.71 16.31 8.34
CA VAL A 49 22.60 15.56 9.61
C VAL A 49 22.63 14.03 9.42
N GLN A 50 22.14 13.50 8.28
CA GLN A 50 21.87 12.06 8.14
C GLN A 50 23.08 11.19 7.76
N SER A 51 24.12 11.74 7.13
CA SER A 51 25.28 10.95 6.65
C SER A 51 26.24 10.46 7.75
N ALA A 52 25.94 10.72 9.03
CA ALA A 52 26.81 10.39 10.17
C ALA A 52 26.30 9.23 11.05
N CYS A 53 25.12 8.66 10.78
CA CYS A 53 24.52 7.58 11.61
C CYS A 53 24.64 6.17 10.98
N ALA A 54 25.65 5.94 10.14
CA ALA A 54 25.73 4.77 9.25
C ALA A 54 26.20 3.45 9.91
N ILE A 55 26.57 3.43 11.21
CA ILE A 55 27.24 2.27 11.85
C ILE A 55 26.57 1.83 13.18
N ALA A 56 25.95 2.72 13.93
CA ALA A 56 25.41 2.44 15.28
C ALA A 56 23.87 2.30 15.29
N GLY A 57 23.35 1.24 14.67
CA GLY A 57 21.89 1.08 14.51
C GLY A 57 21.35 -0.35 14.33
N ARG A 58 22.17 -1.40 14.51
CA ARG A 58 21.69 -2.80 14.48
C ARG A 58 20.98 -3.18 15.78
N ALA A 59 19.84 -2.56 16.05
CA ALA A 59 18.80 -3.19 16.86
C ALA A 59 18.37 -4.46 16.11
N GLY A 60 18.55 -5.62 16.73
CA GLY A 60 18.27 -6.91 16.09
C GLY A 60 16.78 -7.07 15.82
N SER A 61 16.35 -6.91 14.56
CA SER A 61 15.11 -7.53 14.13
C SER A 61 15.32 -9.04 14.20
N TRP A 62 14.67 -9.68 15.17
CA TRP A 62 14.71 -11.13 15.33
C TRP A 62 13.96 -11.77 14.17
N ARG A 63 14.68 -11.96 13.06
CA ARG A 63 14.27 -12.80 11.94
C ARG A 63 14.27 -14.23 12.47
N VAL A 64 13.15 -14.64 13.07
CA VAL A 64 12.92 -16.02 13.51
C VAL A 64 12.85 -16.87 12.24
N GLY A 65 14.01 -17.38 11.83
CA GLY A 65 14.13 -18.34 10.75
C GLY A 65 13.60 -19.69 11.21
N SER A 66 12.27 -19.86 11.21
CA SER A 66 11.67 -21.18 11.06
C SER A 66 12.02 -21.69 9.66
N GLY A 67 13.10 -22.46 9.58
CA GLY A 67 13.66 -22.92 8.31
C GLY A 67 12.80 -23.96 7.63
N THR A 68 11.94 -23.52 6.71
CA THR A 68 11.35 -24.35 5.65
C THR A 68 11.59 -23.63 4.33
N ALA A 69 12.55 -24.12 3.55
CA ALA A 69 12.65 -23.77 2.14
C ALA A 69 11.46 -24.37 1.35
N GLU A 70 11.26 -23.89 0.12
CA GLU A 70 10.30 -24.43 -0.86
C GLU A 70 8.83 -24.52 -0.42
N GLY A 71 8.02 -23.52 -0.84
CA GLY A 71 6.56 -23.69 -1.00
C GLY A 71 5.76 -24.06 0.26
N ALA A 72 6.25 -23.75 1.46
CA ALA A 72 5.68 -24.22 2.71
C ALA A 72 4.18 -23.86 2.89
N GLU A 73 3.33 -24.89 2.87
CA GLU A 73 1.90 -24.79 3.17
C GLU A 73 1.67 -24.26 4.59
N VAL A 74 1.03 -23.10 4.70
CA VAL A 74 0.81 -22.44 6.00
C VAL A 74 -0.16 -23.28 6.84
N THR A 75 0.34 -23.81 7.96
CA THR A 75 -0.46 -24.68 8.84
C THR A 75 -1.46 -23.88 9.68
N LEU A 76 -2.43 -24.59 10.25
CA LEU A 76 -3.37 -24.04 11.23
C LEU A 76 -2.65 -23.36 12.41
N VAL A 77 -1.59 -24.00 12.94
CA VAL A 77 -0.84 -23.51 14.10
C VAL A 77 -0.06 -22.24 13.75
N ASP A 78 0.57 -22.19 12.57
CA ASP A 78 1.31 -21.02 12.10
C ASP A 78 0.39 -19.83 11.82
N SER A 79 -0.81 -20.09 11.28
CA SER A 79 -1.84 -19.06 11.07
C SER A 79 -2.31 -18.44 12.39
N ILE A 80 -2.62 -19.28 13.39
CA ILE A 80 -3.00 -18.85 14.74
C ILE A 80 -1.86 -18.03 15.37
N ARG A 81 -0.63 -18.57 15.37
CA ARG A 81 0.55 -17.91 15.92
C ARG A 81 0.81 -16.55 15.26
N THR A 82 0.72 -16.48 13.94
CA THR A 82 0.94 -15.25 13.18
C THR A 82 -0.13 -14.20 13.51
N CYS A 83 -1.40 -14.57 13.61
CA CYS A 83 -2.48 -13.65 13.96
C CYS A 83 -2.36 -13.10 15.39
N PHE A 84 -1.95 -13.92 16.37
CA PHE A 84 -1.68 -13.43 17.74
C PHE A 84 -0.37 -12.63 17.85
N GLN A 85 0.63 -12.88 17.00
CA GLN A 85 1.82 -12.02 16.91
C GLN A 85 1.53 -10.68 16.22
N LYS A 86 0.59 -10.66 15.27
CA LYS A 86 0.13 -9.48 14.50
C LYS A 86 -1.21 -8.92 15.01
N TYR A 87 -1.49 -9.04 16.30
CA TYR A 87 -2.79 -8.78 16.93
C TYR A 87 -3.37 -7.37 16.69
N PHE A 88 -2.48 -6.37 16.55
CA PHE A 88 -2.81 -4.98 16.20
C PHE A 88 -2.08 -4.51 14.93
N ASP A 89 -1.52 -5.43 14.14
CA ASP A 89 -0.83 -5.09 12.88
C ASP A 89 -1.80 -5.22 11.70
N PHE A 90 -2.32 -4.07 11.28
CA PHE A 90 -3.18 -3.90 10.11
C PHE A 90 -2.38 -3.66 8.82
N SER A 91 -1.04 -3.58 8.89
CA SER A 91 -0.16 -3.26 7.76
C SER A 91 0.35 -4.53 7.06
N GLY A 92 0.86 -4.39 5.84
CA GLY A 92 1.25 -5.56 5.06
C GLY A 92 0.07 -6.35 4.52
N ARG A 93 0.33 -7.62 4.22
CA ARG A 93 -0.58 -8.57 3.56
C ARG A 93 -0.73 -9.85 4.39
N ALA A 94 -1.73 -10.66 4.04
CA ALA A 94 -1.99 -11.97 4.66
C ALA A 94 -2.33 -12.98 3.57
N SER A 95 -1.81 -14.20 3.65
CA SER A 95 -2.12 -15.25 2.68
C SER A 95 -3.57 -15.73 2.81
N ARG A 96 -4.06 -16.50 1.81
CA ARG A 96 -5.40 -17.12 1.90
C ARG A 96 -5.48 -18.13 3.04
N SER A 97 -4.44 -18.95 3.23
CA SER A 97 -4.36 -19.94 4.30
C SER A 97 -4.21 -19.30 5.69
N GLU A 98 -3.44 -18.22 5.83
CA GLU A 98 -3.37 -17.44 7.08
C GLU A 98 -4.76 -16.96 7.52
N PHE A 99 -5.52 -16.37 6.59
CA PHE A 99 -6.88 -15.90 6.86
C PHE A 99 -7.85 -17.05 7.17
N TRP A 100 -7.95 -18.07 6.30
CA TRP A 100 -9.01 -19.09 6.43
C TRP A 100 -8.82 -20.03 7.61
N TRP A 101 -7.58 -20.40 7.96
CA TRP A 101 -7.32 -21.16 9.18
C TRP A 101 -7.67 -20.37 10.44
N PHE A 102 -7.32 -19.07 10.50
CA PHE A 102 -7.68 -18.23 11.63
C PHE A 102 -9.20 -17.99 11.71
N PHE A 103 -9.86 -17.71 10.58
CA PHE A 103 -11.31 -17.56 10.47
C PHE A 103 -12.05 -18.79 11.02
N LEU A 104 -11.66 -19.99 10.59
CA LEU A 104 -12.26 -21.24 11.04
C LEU A 104 -12.03 -21.47 12.55
N CYS A 105 -10.80 -21.28 13.03
CA CYS A 105 -10.46 -21.45 14.44
C CYS A 105 -11.21 -20.45 15.34
N ALA A 106 -11.25 -19.17 14.97
CA ALA A 106 -11.94 -18.12 15.72
C ALA A 106 -13.46 -18.36 15.74
N THR A 107 -14.03 -18.80 14.61
CA THR A 107 -15.46 -19.16 14.53
C THR A 107 -15.78 -20.32 15.48
N ILE A 108 -15.03 -21.44 15.40
CA ILE A 108 -15.26 -22.61 16.26
C ILE A 108 -15.08 -22.24 17.74
N ALA A 109 -14.05 -21.44 18.08
CA ALA A 109 -13.86 -20.95 19.45
C ALA A 109 -15.07 -20.15 19.96
N GLN A 110 -15.66 -19.27 19.12
CA GLN A 110 -16.83 -18.49 19.51
C GLN A 110 -18.08 -19.36 19.73
N TRP A 111 -18.29 -20.43 18.96
CA TRP A 111 -19.41 -21.36 19.19
C TRP A 111 -19.20 -22.28 20.41
N VAL A 112 -17.98 -22.76 20.65
CA VAL A 112 -17.69 -23.75 21.72
C VAL A 112 -17.38 -23.11 23.07
N VAL A 113 -16.63 -22.01 23.09
CA VAL A 113 -16.19 -21.31 24.32
C VAL A 113 -16.93 -19.98 24.49
N GLY A 114 -17.19 -19.28 23.39
CA GLY A 114 -17.90 -18.00 23.40
C GLY A 114 -19.37 -18.11 23.86
N ILE A 115 -20.00 -19.28 23.78
CA ILE A 115 -21.34 -19.48 24.38
C ILE A 115 -21.32 -19.37 25.92
N PHE A 116 -20.19 -19.69 26.57
CA PHE A 116 -20.02 -19.56 28.02
C PHE A 116 -19.39 -18.23 28.45
N LEU A 117 -18.57 -17.61 27.59
CA LEU A 117 -17.85 -16.35 27.88
C LEU A 117 -17.97 -15.33 26.72
N PRO A 118 -19.20 -14.92 26.34
CA PRO A 118 -19.44 -14.24 25.05
C PRO A 118 -18.70 -12.92 24.89
N GLY A 119 -18.69 -12.07 25.93
CA GLY A 119 -18.01 -10.77 25.87
C GLY A 119 -16.48 -10.88 25.88
N ILE A 120 -15.92 -11.75 26.73
CA ILE A 120 -14.46 -11.86 26.90
C ILE A 120 -13.81 -12.43 25.64
N LEU A 121 -14.35 -13.54 25.11
CA LEU A 121 -13.76 -14.16 23.92
C LEU A 121 -13.93 -13.29 22.67
N PHE A 122 -15.07 -12.61 22.53
CA PHE A 122 -15.27 -11.63 21.46
C PHE A 122 -14.20 -10.52 21.49
N LEU A 123 -13.95 -9.90 22.65
CA LEU A 123 -12.93 -8.85 22.79
C LEU A 123 -11.50 -9.35 22.50
N LEU A 124 -11.20 -10.61 22.79
CA LEU A 124 -9.90 -11.24 22.50
C LEU A 124 -9.71 -11.66 21.04
N LEU A 125 -10.80 -11.93 20.31
CA LEU A 125 -10.73 -12.39 18.90
C LEU A 125 -11.01 -11.28 17.89
N VAL A 126 -11.79 -10.24 18.24
CA VAL A 126 -12.20 -9.19 17.29
C VAL A 126 -11.02 -8.40 16.73
N SER A 127 -10.01 -8.06 17.54
CA SER A 127 -8.83 -7.33 17.06
C SER A 127 -7.97 -8.14 16.07
N PRO A 128 -7.47 -9.35 16.39
CA PRO A 128 -6.68 -10.14 15.44
C PRO A 128 -7.50 -10.54 14.21
N PHE A 129 -8.82 -10.74 14.34
CA PHE A 129 -9.72 -10.98 13.21
C PHE A 129 -9.78 -9.76 12.27
N LEU A 130 -9.96 -8.55 12.79
CA LEU A 130 -9.95 -7.32 11.99
C LEU A 130 -8.55 -7.07 11.38
N ALA A 131 -7.47 -7.36 12.11
CA ALA A 131 -6.09 -7.23 11.63
C ALA A 131 -5.79 -8.16 10.45
N VAL A 132 -6.07 -9.47 10.56
CA VAL A 132 -5.87 -10.40 9.44
C VAL A 132 -6.84 -10.12 8.29
N SER A 133 -8.08 -9.67 8.57
CA SER A 133 -9.04 -9.27 7.53
C SER A 133 -8.56 -8.04 6.75
N ALA A 134 -8.00 -7.02 7.42
CA ALA A 134 -7.41 -5.86 6.76
C ALA A 134 -6.25 -6.28 5.84
N ARG A 135 -5.33 -7.10 6.35
CA ARG A 135 -4.19 -7.64 5.60
C ARG A 135 -4.61 -8.56 4.44
N ARG A 136 -5.72 -9.29 4.55
CA ARG A 136 -6.34 -10.08 3.45
C ARG A 136 -6.96 -9.17 2.38
N LEU A 137 -7.64 -8.10 2.76
CA LEU A 137 -8.16 -7.09 1.82
C LEU A 137 -7.02 -6.39 1.07
N HIS A 138 -5.95 -6.01 1.78
CA HIS A 138 -4.73 -5.42 1.21
C HIS A 138 -4.05 -6.34 0.19
N ASP A 139 -4.06 -7.66 0.42
CA ASP A 139 -3.56 -8.65 -0.54
C ASP A 139 -4.33 -8.65 -1.87
N THR A 140 -5.62 -8.29 -1.85
CA THR A 140 -6.44 -8.09 -3.06
C THR A 140 -6.38 -6.66 -3.62
N GLY A 141 -5.45 -5.82 -3.13
CA GLY A 141 -5.29 -4.41 -3.51
C GLY A 141 -6.34 -3.45 -2.94
N ARG A 142 -7.36 -3.95 -2.23
CA ARG A 142 -8.44 -3.16 -1.62
C ARG A 142 -7.96 -2.48 -0.33
N SER A 143 -8.64 -1.44 0.13
CA SER A 143 -8.37 -0.78 1.41
C SER A 143 -9.14 -1.42 2.56
N ALA A 144 -8.60 -1.36 3.79
CA ALA A 144 -9.28 -1.84 5.00
C ALA A 144 -10.66 -1.21 5.25
N TRP A 145 -10.99 -0.08 4.64
CA TRP A 145 -12.34 0.52 4.68
C TRP A 145 -13.45 -0.43 4.16
N TRP A 146 -13.12 -1.42 3.34
CA TRP A 146 -14.10 -2.45 2.94
C TRP A 146 -14.58 -3.32 4.12
N LEU A 147 -13.87 -3.35 5.26
CA LEU A 147 -14.33 -4.00 6.49
C LEU A 147 -15.61 -3.38 7.07
N LEU A 148 -15.97 -2.14 6.71
CA LEU A 148 -17.26 -1.57 7.11
C LEU A 148 -18.44 -2.37 6.53
N SER A 149 -18.27 -3.15 5.46
CA SER A 149 -19.31 -4.05 4.96
C SER A 149 -19.58 -5.25 5.89
N TYR A 150 -18.57 -5.76 6.63
CA TYR A 150 -18.80 -6.69 7.74
C TYR A 150 -19.57 -6.01 8.87
N LEU A 151 -19.21 -4.78 9.24
CA LEU A 151 -19.85 -4.07 10.34
C LEU A 151 -21.33 -3.74 10.03
N VAL A 152 -21.63 -3.23 8.83
CA VAL A 152 -23.00 -2.89 8.43
C VAL A 152 -23.88 -4.14 8.29
N SER A 153 -23.40 -5.20 7.64
CA SER A 153 -24.17 -6.45 7.54
C SER A 153 -24.35 -7.14 8.90
N GLY A 154 -23.32 -7.16 9.75
CA GLY A 154 -23.39 -7.69 11.11
C GLY A 154 -24.39 -6.93 11.99
N ILE A 155 -24.36 -5.59 12.00
CA ILE A 155 -25.34 -4.78 12.74
C ILE A 155 -26.76 -5.02 12.22
N ALA A 156 -26.96 -5.06 10.90
CA ALA A 156 -28.28 -5.32 10.32
C ALA A 156 -28.82 -6.70 10.74
N ILE A 157 -27.99 -7.76 10.66
CA ILE A 157 -28.35 -9.11 11.12
C ILE A 157 -28.72 -9.10 12.62
N ILE A 158 -27.90 -8.46 13.48
CA ILE A 158 -28.15 -8.41 14.93
C ILE A 158 -29.46 -7.67 15.24
N VAL A 159 -29.69 -6.50 14.65
CA VAL A 159 -30.90 -5.70 14.89
C VAL A 159 -32.15 -6.46 14.44
N LEU A 160 -32.12 -7.08 13.26
CA LEU A 160 -33.28 -7.81 12.73
C LEU A 160 -33.52 -9.14 13.46
N ALA A 161 -32.47 -9.84 13.89
CA ALA A 161 -32.59 -11.04 14.70
C ALA A 161 -33.13 -10.73 16.11
N VAL A 162 -32.69 -9.64 16.74
CA VAL A 162 -33.22 -9.18 18.04
C VAL A 162 -34.67 -8.71 17.89
N ALA A 163 -35.00 -7.94 16.85
CA ALA A 163 -36.38 -7.53 16.58
C ALA A 163 -37.31 -8.75 16.36
N GLY A 164 -36.88 -9.73 15.56
CA GLY A 164 -37.61 -10.98 15.34
C GLY A 164 -37.74 -11.83 16.60
N PHE A 165 -36.72 -11.86 17.46
CA PHE A 165 -36.78 -12.54 18.76
C PHE A 165 -37.76 -11.86 19.72
N VAL A 166 -37.72 -10.52 19.83
CA VAL A 166 -38.68 -9.76 20.66
C VAL A 166 -40.11 -9.98 20.16
N LEU A 167 -40.32 -9.93 18.83
CA LEU A 167 -41.62 -10.22 18.22
C LEU A 167 -42.12 -11.64 18.52
N ALA A 168 -41.24 -12.64 18.50
CA ALA A 168 -41.60 -14.05 18.70
C ALA A 168 -41.72 -14.51 20.17
N PHE A 169 -41.11 -13.80 21.13
CA PHE A 169 -41.06 -14.23 22.55
C PHE A 169 -41.62 -13.22 23.55
N ALA A 170 -41.82 -11.96 23.16
CA ALA A 170 -42.44 -10.93 23.98
C ALA A 170 -43.53 -10.14 23.21
N GLY A 171 -43.77 -10.47 21.94
CA GLY A 171 -44.70 -9.75 21.08
C GLY A 171 -46.16 -9.90 21.52
N GLU A 172 -46.57 -11.09 21.99
CA GLU A 172 -47.94 -11.31 22.45
C GLU A 172 -48.30 -10.36 23.61
N ASP A 173 -47.43 -10.24 24.62
CA ASP A 173 -47.60 -9.27 25.71
C ASP A 173 -47.50 -7.82 25.21
N ILE A 174 -46.41 -7.47 24.50
CA ILE A 174 -46.09 -6.06 24.13
C ILE A 174 -47.09 -5.47 23.13
N PHE A 175 -47.58 -6.26 22.17
CA PHE A 175 -48.49 -5.76 21.15
C PHE A 175 -49.96 -5.88 21.55
N SER A 176 -50.30 -6.57 22.65
CA SER A 176 -51.69 -6.64 23.16
C SER A 176 -52.29 -5.30 23.60
N GLU A 177 -51.46 -4.29 23.90
CA GLU A 177 -51.90 -2.92 24.22
C GLU A 177 -52.06 -2.02 22.97
N PHE A 178 -51.86 -2.57 21.77
CA PHE A 178 -52.05 -1.89 20.49
C PHE A 178 -53.05 -2.68 19.62
N ASP A 179 -54.00 -1.99 18.98
CA ASP A 179 -55.00 -2.61 18.09
C ASP A 179 -54.39 -3.09 16.74
N PHE A 180 -53.46 -4.05 16.78
CA PHE A 180 -52.92 -4.73 15.59
C PHE A 180 -53.76 -5.97 15.26
N GLU A 181 -54.23 -6.06 14.02
CA GLU A 181 -54.83 -7.29 13.48
C GLU A 181 -53.73 -8.36 13.23
N ASP A 182 -54.06 -9.65 13.35
CA ASP A 182 -53.12 -10.77 13.15
C ASP A 182 -52.34 -10.69 11.81
N ALA A 183 -52.98 -10.13 10.78
CA ALA A 183 -52.41 -9.93 9.45
C ALA A 183 -51.25 -8.91 9.45
N GLU A 184 -51.29 -7.87 10.28
CA GLU A 184 -50.21 -6.89 10.43
C GLU A 184 -49.02 -7.52 11.17
N LEU A 185 -49.29 -8.27 12.25
CA LEU A 185 -48.26 -9.01 13.00
C LEU A 185 -47.52 -10.02 12.10
N ALA A 186 -48.27 -10.79 11.30
CA ALA A 186 -47.71 -11.70 10.30
C ALA A 186 -46.90 -10.96 9.21
N THR A 187 -47.38 -9.80 8.75
CA THR A 187 -46.69 -8.97 7.75
C THR A 187 -45.37 -8.43 8.29
N LEU A 188 -45.32 -7.96 9.54
CA LEU A 188 -44.08 -7.53 10.21
C LEU A 188 -43.08 -8.69 10.34
N ALA A 189 -43.53 -9.88 10.74
CA ALA A 189 -42.67 -11.07 10.82
C ALA A 189 -42.07 -11.45 9.45
N VAL A 190 -42.86 -11.36 8.37
CA VAL A 190 -42.41 -11.59 7.00
C VAL A 190 -41.40 -10.53 6.54
N ILE A 191 -41.61 -9.26 6.86
CA ILE A 191 -40.66 -8.17 6.56
C ILE A 191 -39.32 -8.39 7.27
N LEU A 192 -39.34 -8.75 8.56
CA LEU A 192 -38.14 -9.07 9.33
C LEU A 192 -37.39 -10.29 8.77
N LEU A 193 -38.11 -11.32 8.33
CA LEU A 193 -37.51 -12.49 7.68
C LEU A 193 -36.81 -12.12 6.36
N PHE A 194 -37.47 -11.37 5.47
CA PHE A 194 -36.84 -10.92 4.22
C PHE A 194 -35.65 -9.99 4.47
N GLY A 195 -35.74 -9.11 5.46
CA GLY A 195 -34.62 -8.26 5.89
C GLY A 195 -33.44 -9.08 6.41
N LEU A 196 -33.68 -10.10 7.23
CA LEU A 196 -32.63 -10.98 7.77
C LEU A 196 -31.95 -11.79 6.65
N LEU A 197 -32.73 -12.31 5.70
CA LEU A 197 -32.20 -13.00 4.51
C LEU A 197 -31.35 -12.06 3.64
N ALA A 198 -31.78 -10.81 3.45
CA ALA A 198 -30.99 -9.80 2.74
C ALA A 198 -29.70 -9.42 3.49
N GLY A 199 -29.74 -9.31 4.82
CA GLY A 199 -28.56 -9.08 5.66
C GLY A 199 -27.56 -10.23 5.60
N LEU A 200 -28.04 -11.47 5.66
CA LEU A 200 -27.22 -12.68 5.47
C LEU A 200 -26.60 -12.72 4.07
N ALA A 201 -27.36 -12.42 3.01
CA ALA A 201 -26.82 -12.32 1.65
C ALA A 201 -25.76 -11.22 1.52
N ALA A 202 -25.96 -10.06 2.16
CA ALA A 202 -24.97 -8.98 2.18
C ALA A 202 -23.68 -9.37 2.93
N SER A 203 -23.76 -10.22 3.97
CA SER A 203 -22.58 -10.71 4.69
C SER A 203 -21.66 -11.62 3.85
N LEU A 204 -22.18 -12.20 2.75
CA LEU A 204 -21.38 -13.00 1.82
C LEU A 204 -20.37 -12.14 1.03
N LEU A 205 -20.67 -10.87 0.76
CA LEU A 205 -19.78 -9.98 0.00
C LEU A 205 -18.37 -9.91 0.61
N PRO A 206 -18.17 -9.50 1.88
CA PRO A 206 -16.82 -9.41 2.45
C PRO A 206 -16.14 -10.77 2.64
N LEU A 207 -16.89 -11.85 2.85
CA LEU A 207 -16.35 -13.22 2.86
C LEU A 207 -15.77 -13.60 1.48
N VAL A 208 -16.50 -13.31 0.40
CA VAL A 208 -16.03 -13.50 -0.98
C VAL A 208 -14.82 -12.61 -1.27
N LEU A 209 -14.81 -11.34 -0.80
CA LEU A 209 -13.63 -10.47 -0.94
C LEU A 209 -12.38 -11.04 -0.26
N CYS A 210 -12.53 -11.77 0.85
CA CYS A 210 -11.44 -12.49 1.51
C CYS A 210 -11.06 -13.80 0.81
N ALA A 211 -12.02 -14.48 0.17
CA ALA A 211 -11.81 -15.70 -0.61
C ALA A 211 -11.03 -15.47 -1.92
N LEU A 212 -11.21 -14.30 -2.55
CA LEU A 212 -10.58 -13.96 -3.83
C LEU A 212 -9.05 -14.11 -3.79
N PRO A 213 -8.41 -14.48 -4.93
CA PRO A 213 -6.95 -14.53 -5.05
C PRO A 213 -6.32 -13.15 -4.85
N GLY A 214 -5.07 -13.15 -4.40
CA GLY A 214 -4.26 -11.95 -4.23
C GLY A 214 -3.73 -11.37 -5.54
N THR A 215 -3.15 -10.18 -5.45
CA THR A 215 -2.32 -9.61 -6.52
C THR A 215 -0.95 -10.29 -6.53
N VAL A 216 -0.55 -10.90 -7.66
CA VAL A 216 0.77 -11.52 -7.81
C VAL A 216 1.88 -10.46 -7.72
N GLY A 217 2.92 -10.73 -6.94
CA GLY A 217 4.06 -9.83 -6.77
C GLY A 217 3.78 -8.66 -5.81
N PRO A 218 4.73 -7.72 -5.67
CA PRO A 218 4.61 -6.61 -4.72
C PRO A 218 3.48 -5.65 -5.08
N ASN A 219 2.74 -5.21 -4.06
CA ASN A 219 1.68 -4.21 -4.21
C ASN A 219 1.89 -3.06 -3.20
N ARG A 220 1.04 -2.02 -3.25
CA ARG A 220 1.18 -0.79 -2.41
C ARG A 220 1.17 -1.03 -0.89
N PHE A 221 0.80 -2.22 -0.42
CA PHE A 221 0.79 -2.61 0.99
C PHE A 221 1.98 -3.52 1.37
N GLY A 222 2.71 -4.06 0.39
CA GLY A 222 3.88 -4.90 0.61
C GLY A 222 4.06 -6.03 -0.41
N ASP A 223 5.14 -6.79 -0.23
CA ASP A 223 5.52 -7.95 -1.02
C ASP A 223 4.47 -9.08 -0.96
N ASP A 224 4.52 -9.99 -1.94
CA ASP A 224 3.56 -11.09 -2.03
C ASP A 224 3.83 -12.13 -0.93
N PRO A 225 2.85 -12.46 -0.06
CA PRO A 225 3.03 -13.48 0.99
C PRO A 225 3.22 -14.90 0.44
N LEU A 226 3.07 -15.12 -0.88
CA LEU A 226 3.37 -16.37 -1.58
C LEU A 226 4.60 -16.26 -2.49
N SER A 227 5.26 -15.10 -2.57
CA SER A 227 6.55 -15.02 -3.28
C SER A 227 7.60 -15.85 -2.55
N PRO A 228 8.45 -16.63 -3.27
CA PRO A 228 9.60 -17.25 -2.63
C PRO A 228 10.50 -16.16 -2.03
N PRO A 229 11.23 -16.44 -0.94
CA PRO A 229 12.23 -15.51 -0.44
C PRO A 229 13.19 -15.14 -1.60
N PRO A 230 13.56 -13.86 -1.76
CA PRO A 230 14.39 -13.45 -2.89
C PRO A 230 15.68 -14.26 -2.86
N GLU A 231 15.97 -14.95 -3.97
CA GLU A 231 17.12 -15.83 -4.09
C GLU A 231 18.37 -15.08 -3.61
N SER A 232 19.03 -15.63 -2.58
CA SER A 232 20.17 -14.99 -1.95
C SER A 232 21.36 -15.09 -2.90
N GLY A 233 21.42 -14.15 -3.85
CA GLY A 233 22.01 -14.34 -5.16
C GLY A 233 23.38 -14.99 -5.20
N THR A 234 23.38 -16.32 -5.33
CA THR A 234 24.12 -16.94 -6.41
C THR A 234 23.53 -16.41 -7.72
N VAL A 235 24.01 -15.23 -8.11
CA VAL A 235 24.23 -15.03 -9.55
C VAL A 235 25.09 -16.21 -9.95
N ASP A 236 24.51 -17.14 -10.71
CA ASP A 236 25.27 -18.19 -11.37
C ASP A 236 26.16 -17.50 -12.39
N LEU A 237 27.29 -17.01 -11.89
CA LEU A 237 28.44 -16.65 -12.69
C LEU A 237 28.70 -17.87 -13.56
N PRO A 238 28.69 -17.73 -14.90
CA PRO A 238 29.03 -18.85 -15.76
C PRO A 238 30.38 -19.40 -15.30
N PRO A 239 30.60 -20.73 -15.33
CA PRO A 239 31.84 -21.35 -14.86
C PRO A 239 33.02 -20.52 -15.31
N ILE A 240 33.85 -20.06 -14.35
CA ILE A 240 34.96 -19.16 -14.67
C ILE A 240 36.01 -19.99 -15.41
N ASP A 241 35.82 -20.10 -16.72
CA ASP A 241 36.77 -20.69 -17.65
C ASP A 241 38.13 -20.00 -17.39
N PRO A 242 39.19 -20.73 -17.01
CA PRO A 242 40.50 -20.13 -16.72
C PRO A 242 41.16 -19.44 -17.94
N VAL A 243 40.47 -19.44 -19.09
CA VAL A 243 40.88 -18.88 -20.38
C VAL A 243 39.76 -18.00 -20.97
N ALA A 244 38.77 -17.58 -20.19
CA ALA A 244 37.84 -16.53 -20.61
C ALA A 244 38.63 -15.22 -20.82
N HIS A 245 38.72 -14.76 -22.07
CA HIS A 245 39.26 -13.43 -22.36
C HIS A 245 38.45 -12.37 -21.60
N ALA A 246 39.15 -11.50 -20.87
CA ALA A 246 38.51 -10.41 -20.15
C ALA A 246 37.61 -9.61 -21.12
N PRO A 247 36.34 -9.33 -20.74
CA PRO A 247 35.43 -8.61 -21.63
C PRO A 247 36.03 -7.25 -22.01
N PRO A 248 35.78 -6.75 -23.23
CA PRO A 248 36.26 -5.44 -23.64
C PRO A 248 35.83 -4.38 -22.62
N ILE A 249 36.76 -3.53 -22.20
CA ILE A 249 36.43 -2.39 -21.34
C ILE A 249 35.64 -1.39 -22.19
N GLU A 250 34.31 -1.51 -22.14
CA GLU A 250 33.38 -0.54 -22.69
C GLU A 250 33.73 0.84 -22.12
N ARG A 251 34.09 1.77 -23.01
CA ARG A 251 34.41 3.14 -22.61
C ARG A 251 33.10 3.88 -22.45
N GLU A 252 33.00 4.76 -21.44
CA GLU A 252 31.80 5.57 -21.14
C GLU A 252 31.25 6.36 -22.37
N ALA A 253 32.05 6.53 -23.41
CA ALA A 253 31.67 7.12 -24.70
C ALA A 253 30.72 6.26 -25.57
N ASP A 254 30.69 4.93 -25.42
CA ASP A 254 29.82 4.02 -26.19
C ASP A 254 28.41 3.87 -25.60
N LYS A 255 28.17 4.38 -24.39
CA LYS A 255 26.89 4.23 -23.70
C LYS A 255 25.80 5.08 -24.39
N PRO A 256 24.66 4.50 -24.80
CA PRO A 256 23.65 5.22 -25.56
C PRO A 256 23.05 6.39 -24.75
N ARG A 257 23.17 7.60 -25.29
CA ARG A 257 22.62 8.84 -24.71
C ARG A 257 21.30 9.19 -25.38
N PHE A 258 20.36 9.75 -24.62
CA PHE A 258 19.04 10.13 -25.10
C PHE A 258 18.78 11.62 -24.86
N CYS A 259 18.05 12.28 -25.76
CA CYS A 259 17.73 13.70 -25.62
C CYS A 259 16.69 13.94 -24.53
N ALA A 260 17.02 14.73 -23.52
CA ALA A 260 16.11 15.09 -22.43
C ALA A 260 14.84 15.86 -22.88
N GLN A 261 14.85 16.45 -24.08
CA GLN A 261 13.74 17.24 -24.62
C GLN A 261 12.71 16.40 -25.40
N CYS A 262 13.13 15.30 -26.05
CA CYS A 262 12.28 14.54 -26.99
C CYS A 262 12.48 13.01 -26.98
N GLY A 263 13.41 12.48 -26.18
CA GLY A 263 13.65 11.03 -26.03
C GLY A 263 14.39 10.35 -27.19
N SER A 264 14.75 11.04 -28.27
CA SER A 264 15.53 10.42 -29.36
C SER A 264 16.93 10.00 -28.89
N SER A 265 17.47 8.93 -29.48
CA SER A 265 18.88 8.57 -29.34
C SER A 265 19.79 9.68 -29.89
N LEU A 266 21.03 9.74 -29.38
CA LEU A 266 22.03 10.74 -29.73
C LEU A 266 23.36 10.07 -30.07
N ASP A 267 23.98 10.51 -31.16
CA ASP A 267 25.27 9.97 -31.60
C ASP A 267 26.41 10.31 -30.62
N PRO A 268 27.44 9.45 -30.50
CA PRO A 268 28.58 9.70 -29.63
C PRO A 268 29.26 11.06 -29.91
N GLY A 269 29.22 11.96 -28.92
CA GLY A 269 29.79 13.31 -29.02
C GLY A 269 28.88 14.38 -29.63
N ALA A 270 27.61 14.08 -29.95
CA ALA A 270 26.65 15.07 -30.43
C ALA A 270 26.41 16.17 -29.37
N LYS A 271 26.52 17.44 -29.79
CA LYS A 271 26.25 18.65 -28.96
C LYS A 271 24.82 19.16 -29.06
N PHE A 272 24.08 18.70 -30.06
CA PHE A 272 22.71 19.09 -30.37
C PHE A 272 21.94 17.86 -30.86
N CYS A 273 20.66 17.80 -30.53
CA CYS A 273 19.76 16.73 -30.94
C CYS A 273 19.30 16.92 -32.40
N ALA A 274 19.61 15.95 -33.28
CA ALA A 274 19.18 15.98 -34.69
C ALA A 274 17.65 16.07 -34.86
N SER A 275 16.86 15.48 -33.95
CA SER A 275 15.39 15.44 -34.06
C SER A 275 14.65 16.68 -33.53
N CYS A 276 15.26 17.54 -32.71
CA CYS A 276 14.58 18.68 -32.09
C CYS A 276 15.42 19.95 -31.89
N GLY A 277 16.71 19.95 -32.23
CA GLY A 277 17.62 21.10 -32.12
C GLY A 277 18.07 21.47 -30.70
N ALA A 278 17.56 20.80 -29.65
CA ALA A 278 17.98 21.06 -28.27
C ALA A 278 19.46 20.69 -28.04
N ALA A 279 20.15 21.45 -27.18
CA ALA A 279 21.53 21.16 -26.76
C ALA A 279 21.62 19.93 -25.83
N VAL A 280 22.81 19.33 -25.74
CA VAL A 280 23.11 18.05 -25.04
C VAL A 280 24.37 18.17 -24.17
#